data_AF-M5XL30-F1
#
_entry.id   AF-M5XL30-F1
#
_cell.length_a   1.000
_cell.length_b   1.000
_cell.length_c   1.000
_cell.angle_alpha   90.00
_cell.angle_beta   90.00
_cell.angle_gamma   90.00
#
_symmetry.space_group_name_H-M   'P 1'
#
loop_
_entity.id
_entity.type
_entity.pdbx_description
1 polymer ?
#
loop_
_entity_poly.entity_id
_entity_poly.type
_entity_poly.pdbx_seq_one_letter_code
_entity_poly.pdbx_strand_id
1 'polypeptide(L)'
;MPLGTLEVVLVEARGLKKTDFLSKIDPYVVFTVKTQEKKSNVAKGQGNEAEWNESFLFTVSEDVSELRLKIMDKDTFTADDFVGEATIPLEPLFAEGSLPPTMYDVVNKNQDYHGEIKIGLTFTPEPEWL
;
A
#
# COMPACT_ATOMS: atom_id res chain seq x y z
N MET A 1 17.74 7.96 -13.12
CA MET A 1 16.71 7.24 -12.34
C MET A 1 16.36 5.97 -13.08
N PRO A 2 16.14 4.84 -12.39
CA PRO A 2 16.02 3.57 -13.07
C PRO A 2 14.64 3.41 -13.73
N LEU A 3 14.64 2.91 -14.96
CA LEU A 3 13.45 2.41 -15.66
C LEU A 3 13.28 0.93 -15.31
N GLY A 4 12.06 0.47 -15.09
CA GLY A 4 11.84 -0.94 -14.76
C GLY A 4 10.44 -1.25 -14.22
N THR A 5 10.34 -2.39 -13.55
CA THR A 5 9.11 -2.87 -12.92
C THR A 5 9.26 -2.87 -11.41
N LEU A 6 8.32 -2.24 -10.72
CA LEU A 6 8.13 -2.33 -9.28
C LEU A 6 7.08 -3.39 -8.98
N GLU A 7 7.45 -4.42 -8.23
CA GLU A 7 6.52 -5.35 -7.58
C GLU A 7 6.25 -4.88 -6.15
N VAL A 8 4.97 -4.78 -5.81
CA VAL A 8 4.47 -4.47 -4.47
C VAL A 8 3.72 -5.68 -3.95
N VAL A 9 4.16 -6.24 -2.83
CA VAL A 9 3.51 -7.35 -2.15
C VAL A 9 2.78 -6.83 -0.92
N LEU A 10 1.45 -6.84 -0.97
CA LEU A 10 0.56 -6.53 0.14
C LEU A 10 0.35 -7.78 0.99
N VAL A 11 0.88 -7.78 2.21
CA VAL A 11 0.76 -8.94 3.10
C VAL A 11 -0.44 -8.79 4.02
N GLU A 12 -0.36 -7.85 4.96
CA GLU A 12 -1.34 -7.67 6.03
C GLU A 12 -1.37 -6.22 6.54
N ALA A 13 -2.39 -5.87 7.31
CA ALA A 13 -2.45 -4.65 8.10
C ALA A 13 -2.96 -4.97 9.50
N ARG A 14 -2.44 -4.29 10.51
CA ARG A 14 -2.73 -4.56 11.92
C ARG A 14 -3.00 -3.28 12.69
N GLY A 15 -3.90 -3.38 13.67
CA GLY A 15 -4.19 -2.29 14.59
C GLY A 15 -4.82 -1.08 13.92
N LEU A 16 -5.52 -1.28 12.79
CA LEU A 16 -6.19 -0.21 12.06
C LEU A 16 -7.24 0.45 12.96
N LYS A 17 -7.06 1.74 13.26
CA LYS A 17 -8.01 2.50 14.07
C LYS A 17 -9.11 3.06 13.18
N LYS A 18 -10.36 2.84 13.57
CA LYS A 18 -11.51 3.63 13.10
C LYS A 18 -11.98 4.51 14.24
N THR A 19 -12.54 5.68 13.91
CA THR A 19 -13.13 6.61 14.87
C THR A 19 -14.30 5.99 15.64
N ASP A 20 -14.97 4.97 15.06
CA ASP A 20 -16.13 4.30 15.65
C ASP A 20 -15.76 2.91 16.20
N PHE A 21 -15.74 2.79 17.52
CA PHE A 21 -15.32 1.63 18.31
C PHE A 21 -16.13 0.32 18.12
N LEU A 22 -17.10 0.26 17.20
CA LEU A 22 -18.11 -0.81 17.14
C LEU A 22 -18.38 -1.42 15.75
N SER A 23 -17.80 -0.91 14.65
CA SER A 23 -18.01 -1.48 13.32
C SER A 23 -16.83 -2.34 12.87
N LYS A 24 -17.11 -3.56 12.37
CA LYS A 24 -16.16 -4.32 11.56
C LYS A 24 -15.89 -3.54 10.27
N ILE A 25 -14.64 -3.27 9.98
CA ILE A 25 -14.21 -2.70 8.70
C ILE A 25 -13.97 -3.83 7.69
N ASP A 26 -14.20 -3.53 6.43
CA ASP A 26 -13.90 -4.37 5.27
C ASP A 26 -12.83 -3.64 4.43
N PRO A 27 -11.55 -3.64 4.86
CA PRO A 27 -10.56 -2.76 4.28
C PRO A 27 -10.10 -3.22 2.89
N TYR A 28 -9.76 -2.26 2.04
CA TYR A 28 -9.01 -2.47 0.82
C TYR A 28 -7.96 -1.37 0.65
N VAL A 29 -6.90 -1.66 -0.10
CA VAL A 29 -5.77 -0.75 -0.29
C VAL A 29 -5.77 -0.23 -1.72
N VAL A 30 -5.66 1.09 -1.86
CA VAL A 30 -5.40 1.78 -3.11
C VAL A 30 -3.93 2.16 -3.15
N PHE A 31 -3.22 1.62 -4.12
CA PHE A 31 -1.82 1.90 -4.40
C PHE A 31 -1.71 2.94 -5.51
N THR A 32 -0.83 3.92 -5.33
CA THR A 32 -0.55 4.93 -6.34
C THR A 32 0.94 5.09 -6.56
N VAL A 33 1.36 4.93 -7.81
CA VAL A 33 2.71 5.27 -8.29
C VAL A 33 2.54 6.21 -9.48
N LYS A 34 2.85 7.51 -9.27
CA LYS A 34 2.51 8.58 -10.22
C LYS A 34 1.03 8.54 -10.64
N THR A 35 0.75 8.22 -11.90
CA THR A 35 -0.58 8.17 -12.50
C THR A 35 -1.19 6.77 -12.51
N GLN A 36 -0.42 5.75 -12.10
CA GLN A 36 -0.91 4.37 -12.01
C GLN A 36 -1.59 4.16 -10.67
N GLU A 37 -2.85 3.74 -10.71
CA GLU A 37 -3.61 3.33 -9.54
C GLU A 37 -3.94 1.84 -9.64
N LYS A 38 -3.76 1.10 -8.53
CA LYS A 38 -4.19 -0.30 -8.40
C LYS A 38 -4.89 -0.49 -7.07
N LYS A 39 -5.84 -1.43 -7.01
CA LYS A 39 -6.63 -1.70 -5.81
C LYS A 39 -6.54 -3.17 -5.45
N SER A 40 -6.42 -3.45 -4.16
CA SER A 40 -6.52 -4.82 -3.65
C SER A 40 -7.96 -5.31 -3.66
N ASN A 41 -8.15 -6.60 -3.40
CA ASN A 41 -9.45 -7.07 -2.98
C ASN A 41 -9.84 -6.47 -1.63
N VAL A 42 -11.12 -6.55 -1.32
CA VAL A 42 -11.67 -6.18 -0.03
C VAL A 42 -11.46 -7.33 0.95
N ALA A 43 -10.81 -7.07 2.08
CA ALA A 43 -10.62 -8.03 3.17
C ALA A 43 -11.90 -8.18 4.00
N LYS A 44 -12.94 -8.71 3.37
CA LYS A 44 -14.30 -8.76 3.92
C LYS A 44 -14.37 -9.59 5.20
N GLY A 45 -14.91 -9.01 6.26
CA GLY A 45 -15.13 -9.62 7.55
C GLY A 45 -13.89 -9.78 8.42
N GLN A 46 -12.72 -9.29 7.96
CA GLN A 46 -11.45 -9.42 8.67
C GLN A 46 -11.21 -8.28 9.68
N GLY A 47 -11.83 -7.11 9.49
CA GLY A 47 -11.73 -6.02 10.45
C GLY A 47 -10.36 -5.34 10.43
N ASN A 48 -9.85 -5.00 11.62
CA ASN A 48 -8.63 -4.23 11.82
C ASN A 48 -7.33 -5.05 11.79
N GLU A 49 -7.46 -6.36 11.59
CA GLU A 49 -6.39 -7.32 11.34
C GLU A 49 -6.71 -8.02 10.02
N ALA A 50 -6.27 -7.41 8.92
CA ALA A 50 -6.62 -7.83 7.57
C ALA A 50 -5.41 -8.41 6.84
N GLU A 51 -5.62 -9.53 6.14
CA GLU A 51 -4.66 -10.20 5.29
C GLU A 51 -5.16 -10.22 3.85
N TRP A 52 -4.25 -9.91 2.92
CA TRP A 52 -4.52 -9.94 1.48
C TRP A 52 -3.63 -10.94 0.77
N ASN A 53 -2.32 -10.92 1.04
CA ASN A 53 -1.32 -11.72 0.33
C ASN A 53 -1.42 -11.55 -1.20
N GLU A 54 -1.50 -10.29 -1.64
CA GLU A 54 -1.68 -9.91 -3.04
C GLU A 54 -0.43 -9.23 -3.59
N SER A 55 -0.16 -9.37 -4.89
CA SER A 55 0.95 -8.70 -5.57
C SER A 55 0.48 -7.79 -6.70
N PHE A 56 1.16 -6.67 -6.87
CA PHE A 56 0.86 -5.65 -7.87
C PHE A 56 2.14 -5.24 -8.58
N LEU A 57 2.08 -5.16 -9.92
CA LEU A 57 3.19 -4.69 -10.75
C LEU A 57 2.92 -3.27 -11.24
N PHE A 58 3.89 -2.38 -11.08
CA PHE A 58 3.87 -1.01 -11.59
C PHE A 58 5.04 -0.79 -12.53
N THR A 59 4.82 -0.02 -13.59
CA THR A 59 5.93 0.48 -14.41
C THR A 59 6.58 1.65 -13.67
N VAL A 60 7.90 1.60 -13.49
CA VAL A 60 8.70 2.70 -12.98
C VAL A 60 9.33 3.41 -14.17
N SER A 61 9.05 4.71 -14.28
CA SER A 61 9.67 5.61 -15.23
C SER A 61 10.40 6.74 -14.50
N GLU A 62 11.00 7.67 -15.25
CA GLU A 62 11.67 8.85 -14.71
C GLU A 62 10.82 9.52 -13.62
N ASP A 63 11.45 10.06 -12.57
CA ASP A 63 10.85 10.78 -11.42
C ASP A 63 9.86 10.02 -10.53
N VAL A 64 9.88 8.69 -10.52
CA VAL A 64 9.19 7.91 -9.48
C VAL A 64 10.08 7.89 -8.23
N SER A 65 9.61 8.48 -7.13
CA SER A 65 10.34 8.52 -5.85
C SER A 65 9.63 7.82 -4.69
N GLU A 66 8.33 7.55 -4.81
CA GLU A 66 7.52 7.02 -3.71
C GLU A 66 6.37 6.15 -4.20
N LEU A 67 5.97 5.21 -3.34
CA LEU A 67 4.73 4.47 -3.41
C LEU A 67 3.77 5.03 -2.36
N ARG A 68 2.57 5.45 -2.78
CA ARG A 68 1.51 5.88 -1.87
C ARG A 68 0.49 4.75 -1.68
N LEU A 69 0.02 4.59 -0.45
CA LEU A 69 -0.99 3.62 -0.07
C LEU A 69 -2.11 4.35 0.65
N LYS A 70 -3.35 4.10 0.26
CA LYS A 70 -4.54 4.52 1.01
C LYS A 70 -5.37 3.31 1.39
N ILE A 71 -5.68 3.20 2.66
CA ILE A 71 -6.56 2.17 3.20
C ILE A 71 -7.96 2.77 3.27
N MET A 72 -8.89 2.09 2.62
CA MET A 72 -10.29 2.47 2.50
C MET A 72 -11.15 1.37 3.12
N ASP A 73 -12.28 1.72 3.71
CA ASP A 73 -13.28 0.79 4.22
C ASP A 73 -14.41 0.65 3.19
N LYS A 74 -14.73 -0.59 2.81
CA LYS A 74 -15.76 -0.85 1.81
C LYS A 74 -17.14 -0.84 2.46
N ASP A 75 -17.93 0.19 2.19
CA ASP A 75 -19.33 0.23 2.59
C ASP A 75 -20.27 -0.24 1.48
N THR A 76 -21.33 -0.97 1.87
CA THR A 76 -22.29 -1.54 0.90
C THR A 76 -23.32 -0.51 0.41
N PHE A 77 -23.65 0.49 1.23
CA PHE A 77 -24.74 1.43 0.96
C PHE A 77 -24.34 2.91 1.04
N THR A 78 -23.10 3.21 1.43
CA THR A 78 -22.54 4.57 1.54
C THR A 78 -21.28 4.69 0.69
N ALA A 79 -20.72 5.90 0.63
CA ALA A 79 -19.39 6.08 0.09
C ALA A 79 -18.37 5.40 0.99
N ASP A 80 -17.31 4.85 0.39
CA ASP A 80 -16.24 4.18 1.12
C ASP A 80 -15.48 5.19 2.01
N ASP A 81 -15.23 4.81 3.27
CA ASP A 81 -14.56 5.66 4.25
C ASP A 81 -13.03 5.57 4.15
N PHE A 82 -12.35 6.69 4.38
CA PHE A 82 -10.90 6.70 4.53
C PHE A 82 -10.49 6.20 5.92
N VAL A 83 -9.63 5.18 5.98
CA VAL A 83 -9.12 4.60 7.24
C VAL A 83 -7.74 5.19 7.60
N GLY A 84 -6.86 5.29 6.62
CA GLY A 84 -5.50 5.79 6.81
C GLY A 84 -4.67 5.70 5.54
N GLU A 85 -3.44 6.21 5.58
CA GLU A 85 -2.50 6.17 4.46
C GLU A 85 -1.06 5.96 4.93
N ALA A 86 -0.23 5.48 4.01
CA ALA A 86 1.21 5.34 4.18
C ALA A 86 1.91 5.80 2.90
N THR A 87 3.10 6.37 3.05
CA THR A 87 3.96 6.75 1.91
C THR A 87 5.32 6.11 2.11
N ILE A 88 5.76 5.32 1.12
CA ILE A 88 7.02 4.58 1.17
C ILE A 88 7.99 5.18 0.14
N PRO A 89 9.10 5.79 0.58
CA PRO A 89 10.16 6.21 -0.32
C PRO A 89 10.78 5.02 -1.05
N LEU A 90 10.99 5.14 -2.36
CA LEU A 90 11.54 4.09 -3.21
C LEU A 90 13.06 4.20 -3.41
N GLU A 91 13.70 5.29 -2.98
CA GLU A 91 15.15 5.44 -3.00
C GLU A 91 15.90 4.21 -2.45
N PRO A 92 15.56 3.69 -1.24
CA PRO A 92 16.23 2.52 -0.68
C PRO A 92 16.03 1.27 -1.53
N LEU A 93 14.85 1.11 -2.14
CA LEU A 93 14.56 -0.01 -3.00
C LEU A 93 15.42 0.01 -4.27
N PHE A 94 15.64 1.18 -4.87
CA PHE A 94 16.47 1.28 -6.07
C PHE A 94 17.95 0.99 -5.81
N ALA A 95 18.42 1.19 -4.57
CA ALA A 95 19.77 0.82 -4.16
C ALA A 95 19.91 -0.69 -3.87
N GLU A 96 18.94 -1.29 -3.17
CA GLU A 96 19.01 -2.68 -2.70
C GLU A 96 18.40 -3.70 -3.69
N GLY A 97 17.56 -3.25 -4.63
CA GLY A 97 16.82 -4.08 -5.58
C GLY A 97 15.62 -4.82 -4.97
N SER A 98 15.68 -5.22 -3.70
CA SER A 98 14.55 -5.82 -3.00
C SER A 98 14.55 -5.43 -1.52
N LEU A 99 13.37 -5.05 -1.03
CA LEU A 99 13.09 -4.82 0.39
C LEU A 99 12.11 -5.91 0.86
N PRO A 100 12.45 -6.67 1.91
CA PRO A 100 11.59 -7.71 2.42
C PRO A 100 10.28 -7.11 2.98
N PRO A 101 9.22 -7.93 3.13
CA PRO A 101 7.99 -7.48 3.78
C PRO A 101 8.22 -6.81 5.14
N THR A 102 8.03 -5.50 5.18
CA THR A 102 8.33 -4.62 6.32
C THR A 102 7.08 -3.88 6.76
N MET A 103 6.95 -3.59 8.07
CA MET A 103 5.85 -2.80 8.61
C MET A 103 6.08 -1.31 8.36
N TYR A 104 5.03 -0.63 7.90
CA TYR A 104 4.99 0.81 7.71
C TYR A 104 3.84 1.41 8.50
N ASP A 105 4.10 2.53 9.17
CA ASP A 105 3.07 3.25 9.91
C ASP A 105 1.98 3.75 8.97
N VAL A 106 0.74 3.51 9.37
CA VAL A 106 -0.45 4.08 8.75
C VAL A 106 -0.86 5.29 9.56
N VAL A 107 -1.08 6.41 8.89
CA VAL A 107 -1.53 7.66 9.53
C VAL A 107 -2.88 8.10 9.02
N ASN A 108 -3.63 8.81 9.86
CA ASN A 108 -4.86 9.47 9.44
C ASN A 108 -4.56 10.81 8.73
N LYS A 109 -5.61 11.56 8.36
CA LYS A 109 -5.48 12.90 7.73
C LYS A 109 -4.75 13.93 8.60
N ASN A 110 -4.73 13.73 9.92
CA ASN A 110 -4.06 14.59 10.89
C ASN A 110 -2.62 14.13 11.21
N GLN A 111 -2.12 13.10 10.52
CA GLN A 111 -0.82 12.47 10.78
C GLN A 111 -0.72 11.70 12.11
N ASP A 112 -1.86 11.35 12.72
CA ASP A 112 -1.86 10.49 13.92
C ASP A 112 -1.70 9.03 13.52
N TYR A 113 -0.92 8.29 14.31
CA TYR A 113 -0.74 6.85 14.13
C TYR A 113 -2.06 6.06 14.25
N HIS A 114 -2.34 5.30 13.20
CA HIS A 114 -3.60 4.61 12.92
C HIS A 114 -3.41 3.12 12.59
N GLY A 115 -2.27 2.54 12.97
CA GLY A 115 -1.94 1.13 12.75
C GLY A 115 -0.74 0.98 11.84
N GLU A 116 -0.55 -0.22 11.31
CA GLU A 116 0.59 -0.57 10.47
C GLU A 116 0.13 -1.39 9.28
N ILE A 117 0.87 -1.31 8.17
CA ILE A 117 0.68 -2.11 6.97
C ILE A 117 2.00 -2.76 6.55
N LYS A 118 1.96 -4.06 6.24
CA LYS A 118 3.13 -4.84 5.86
C LYS A 118 3.25 -4.94 4.34
N ILE A 119 4.33 -4.36 3.80
CA ILE A 119 4.58 -4.29 2.36
C ILE A 119 5.97 -4.84 2.04
N GLY A 120 6.04 -5.74 1.07
CA GLY A 120 7.30 -6.15 0.42
C GLY A 120 7.46 -5.43 -0.92
N LEU A 121 8.69 -5.11 -1.30
CA LEU A 121 8.98 -4.38 -2.53
C LEU A 121 10.13 -5.04 -3.29
N THR A 122 9.99 -5.19 -4.61
CA THR A 122 11.07 -5.64 -5.48
C THR A 122 11.11 -4.75 -6.71
N PHE A 123 12.31 -4.30 -7.09
CA PHE A 123 12.53 -3.52 -8.30
C PHE A 123 13.38 -4.32 -9.28
N THR A 124 12.84 -4.51 -10.49
CA THR A 124 13.53 -5.16 -11.61
C THR A 124 13.82 -4.10 -12.67
N PRO A 125 15.08 -3.70 -12.89
CA PRO A 125 15.42 -2.73 -13.93
C PRO A 125 15.11 -3.28 -15.32
N GLU A 126 14.67 -2.41 -16.22
CA GLU A 126 14.54 -2.74 -17.64
C GLU A 126 15.95 -2.99 -18.23
N PRO A 127 16.15 -4.04 -19.04
CA PRO A 127 17.43 -4.28 -19.67
C PRO A 127 17.79 -3.11 -20.61
N GLU A 128 18.98 -2.52 -20.42
CA GLU A 128 19.56 -1.65 -21.45
C GLU A 128 19.96 -2.53 -22.63
N TRP A 129 19.25 -2.40 -23.75
CA TRP A 129 19.66 -3.03 -25.01
C TRP A 129 20.87 -2.24 -25.54
N LEU A 130 22.05 -2.86 -25.48
CA LEU A 130 23.32 -2.33 -26.06
C LEU A 130 23.29 -2.30 -27.59
#